data_AF-A0A842ST67-F1
#
_entry.id   AF-A0A842ST67-F1
#
_cell.length_a   1.000
_cell.length_b   1.000
_cell.length_c   1.000
_cell.angle_alpha   90.00
_cell.angle_beta   90.00
_cell.angle_gamma   90.00
#
_symmetry.space_group_name_H-M   'P 1'
#
loop_
_entity.id
_entity.type
_entity.pdbx_description
1 polymer ?
#
loop_
_entity_poly.entity_id
_entity_poly.type
_entity_poly.pdbx_seq_one_letter_code
_entity_poly.pdbx_strand_id
1 'polypeptide(L)'
;MDDCTKHPREIVGLDGSIDELVASISALQYDVAVSFLEKLGREYHRQAEADEGRGRNRLASELYHVGGCFLDAADAYAYDKGESLDVPLFQGSLDELVAAIGDLQYDVTTTLLDKLAVTYHHRAASVAEKLYDAREAVGRAWDICEPYMR
;
A
#
# COMPACT_ATOMS: atom_id res chain seq x y z
N MET A 1 -29.30 -3.99 6.50
CA MET A 1 -28.19 -4.57 7.28
C MET A 1 -27.01 -4.52 6.34
N ASP A 2 -26.27 -3.42 6.39
CA ASP A 2 -25.09 -3.22 5.53
C ASP A 2 -23.98 -4.12 6.06
N ASP A 3 -23.56 -5.03 5.19
CA ASP A 3 -22.57 -6.07 5.41
C ASP A 3 -21.23 -5.46 5.86
N CYS A 4 -20.77 -5.82 7.06
CA CYS A 4 -19.49 -5.36 7.65
C CYS A 4 -18.28 -6.20 7.17
N THR A 5 -18.44 -7.01 6.12
CA THR A 5 -17.34 -7.81 5.51
C THR A 5 -16.66 -7.13 4.32
N LYS A 6 -16.69 -5.80 4.22
CA LYS A 6 -16.34 -5.09 2.97
C LYS A 6 -14.86 -5.12 2.56
N HIS A 7 -13.92 -5.41 3.47
CA HIS A 7 -12.49 -5.46 3.16
C HIS A 7 -11.95 -6.90 3.19
N PRO A 8 -11.44 -7.43 2.07
CA PRO A 8 -10.85 -8.76 2.04
C PRO A 8 -9.57 -8.85 2.88
N ARG A 9 -9.35 -10.01 3.51
CA ARG A 9 -8.09 -10.34 4.21
C ARG A 9 -7.06 -11.00 3.29
N GLU A 10 -7.51 -11.45 2.13
CA GLU A 10 -6.73 -12.19 1.16
C GLU A 10 -6.78 -11.45 -0.18
N ILE A 11 -5.68 -11.45 -0.92
CA ILE A 11 -5.65 -10.89 -2.28
C ILE A 11 -6.14 -11.98 -3.24
N VAL A 12 -7.25 -11.72 -3.92
CA VAL A 12 -7.78 -12.64 -4.95
C VAL A 12 -6.74 -12.81 -6.06
N GLY A 13 -6.34 -14.06 -6.36
CA GLY A 13 -5.30 -14.37 -7.34
C GLY A 13 -3.88 -14.48 -6.76
N LEU A 14 -3.73 -14.30 -5.45
CA LEU A 14 -2.52 -14.66 -4.71
C LEU A 14 -2.82 -15.92 -3.89
N ASP A 15 -2.41 -17.09 -4.39
CA ASP A 15 -2.54 -18.37 -3.66
C ASP A 15 -1.59 -18.47 -2.44
N GLY A 16 -0.71 -17.47 -2.27
CA GLY A 16 0.36 -17.42 -1.29
C GLY A 16 0.11 -16.54 -0.07
N SER A 17 1.01 -16.68 0.90
CA SER A 17 1.06 -15.89 2.14
C SER A 17 1.48 -14.42 1.90
N ILE A 18 1.24 -13.57 2.90
CA ILE A 18 1.77 -12.18 2.92
C ILE A 18 3.29 -12.16 2.72
N ASP A 19 4.01 -13.17 3.21
CA ASP A 19 5.46 -13.29 3.02
C ASP A 19 5.84 -13.52 1.55
N GLU A 20 5.06 -14.31 0.82
CA GLU A 20 5.24 -14.53 -0.62
C GLU A 20 4.87 -13.29 -1.43
N LEU A 21 3.86 -12.52 -0.98
CA LEU A 21 3.55 -11.21 -1.56
C LEU A 21 4.70 -10.23 -1.37
N VAL A 22 5.24 -10.13 -0.15
CA VAL A 22 6.40 -9.26 0.16
C VAL A 22 7.59 -9.67 -0.68
N ALA A 23 7.88 -10.98 -0.77
CA ALA A 23 8.95 -11.49 -1.61
C ALA A 23 8.76 -11.05 -3.07
N SER A 24 7.54 -11.20 -3.61
CA SER A 24 7.21 -10.80 -4.98
C SER A 24 7.37 -9.29 -5.22
N ILE A 25 6.84 -8.45 -4.33
CA ILE A 25 6.93 -6.97 -4.43
C ILE A 25 8.37 -6.48 -4.26
N SER A 26 9.11 -7.05 -3.30
CA SER A 26 10.51 -6.66 -3.07
C SER A 26 11.45 -7.10 -4.17
N ALA A 27 11.04 -8.09 -4.96
CA ALA A 27 11.81 -8.54 -6.09
C ALA A 27 11.62 -7.63 -7.31
N LEU A 28 10.50 -6.92 -7.44
CA LEU A 28 10.18 -6.06 -8.59
C LEU A 28 11.37 -5.22 -9.08
N GLN A 29 11.48 -5.13 -10.41
CA GLN A 29 12.39 -4.19 -11.06
C GLN A 29 12.14 -2.77 -10.59
N TYR A 30 13.19 -1.95 -10.60
CA TYR A 30 13.15 -0.60 -10.09
C TYR A 30 12.02 0.27 -10.66
N ASP A 31 11.89 0.32 -11.99
CA ASP A 31 10.85 1.06 -12.70
C ASP A 31 9.45 0.52 -12.40
N VAL A 32 9.33 -0.80 -12.24
CA VAL A 32 8.09 -1.47 -11.84
C VAL A 32 7.74 -1.17 -10.37
N ALA A 33 8.73 -1.12 -9.48
CA ALA A 33 8.54 -0.79 -8.06
C ALA A 33 8.14 0.68 -7.87
N VAL A 34 8.76 1.62 -8.61
CA VAL A 34 8.31 3.02 -8.68
C VAL A 34 6.87 3.08 -9.16
N SER A 35 6.58 2.43 -10.30
CA SER A 35 5.22 2.42 -10.86
C SER A 35 4.20 1.81 -9.91
N PHE A 36 4.59 0.78 -9.16
CA PHE A 36 3.75 0.16 -8.13
C PHE A 36 3.42 1.14 -7.01
N LEU A 37 4.44 1.78 -6.43
CA LEU A 37 4.28 2.76 -5.36
C LEU A 37 3.43 3.96 -5.82
N GLU A 38 3.67 4.47 -7.03
CA GLU A 38 2.87 5.56 -7.60
C GLU A 38 1.40 5.18 -7.74
N LYS A 39 1.12 4.01 -8.30
CA LYS A 39 -0.24 3.52 -8.49
C LYS A 39 -0.93 3.30 -7.15
N LEU A 40 -0.23 2.73 -6.17
CA LEU A 40 -0.78 2.53 -4.83
C LEU A 40 -1.09 3.87 -4.15
N GLY A 41 -0.20 4.85 -4.26
CA GLY A 41 -0.44 6.20 -3.74
C GLY A 41 -1.68 6.86 -4.36
N ARG A 42 -1.85 6.73 -5.68
CA ARG A 42 -3.03 7.24 -6.41
C ARG A 42 -4.32 6.53 -6.00
N GLU A 43 -4.26 5.23 -5.73
CA GLU A 43 -5.41 4.48 -5.25
C GLU A 43 -5.89 4.99 -3.88
N TYR A 44 -4.96 5.23 -2.94
CA TYR A 44 -5.31 5.84 -1.64
C TYR A 44 -5.88 7.25 -1.77
N HIS A 45 -5.35 8.07 -2.69
CA HIS A 45 -5.97 9.38 -3.00
C HIS A 45 -7.39 9.23 -3.54
N ARG A 46 -7.62 8.30 -4.47
CA ARG A 46 -8.97 8.04 -5.01
C ARG A 46 -9.96 7.65 -3.91
N GLN A 47 -9.52 6.82 -2.97
CA GLN A 47 -10.34 6.47 -1.80
C GLN A 47 -10.57 7.67 -0.87
N ALA A 48 -9.54 8.48 -0.64
CA ALA A 48 -9.64 9.72 0.13
C ALA A 48 -10.67 10.69 -0.46
N GLU A 49 -10.62 10.94 -1.77
CA GLU A 49 -11.58 11.78 -2.50
C GLU A 49 -13.01 11.23 -2.35
N ALA A 50 -13.18 9.91 -2.43
CA ALA A 50 -14.48 9.28 -2.26
C ALA A 50 -15.05 9.45 -0.84
N ASP A 51 -14.21 9.35 0.19
CA ASP A 51 -14.62 9.53 1.59
C ASP A 51 -14.80 11.02 1.96
N GLU A 52 -14.02 11.92 1.36
CA GLU A 52 -14.23 13.36 1.45
C GLU A 52 -15.59 13.74 0.86
N GLY A 53 -15.94 13.20 -0.31
CA GLY A 53 -17.26 13.38 -0.93
C GLY A 53 -18.43 12.86 -0.08
N ARG A 54 -18.17 11.93 0.85
CA ARG A 54 -19.13 11.42 1.85
C ARG A 54 -19.14 12.22 3.16
N GLY A 55 -18.32 13.27 3.26
CA GLY A 55 -18.17 14.11 4.46
C GLY A 55 -17.31 13.49 5.56
N ARG A 56 -16.53 12.44 5.27
CA ARG A 56 -15.65 11.75 6.22
C ARG A 56 -14.26 12.38 6.22
N ASN A 57 -14.20 13.69 6.43
CA ASN A 57 -12.99 14.51 6.21
C ASN A 57 -11.76 14.04 6.99
N ARG A 58 -11.93 13.50 8.20
CA ARG A 58 -10.81 12.96 9.00
C ARG A 58 -10.22 11.70 8.39
N LEU A 59 -11.07 10.79 7.92
CA LEU A 59 -10.64 9.58 7.23
C LEU A 59 -9.96 9.93 5.91
N ALA A 60 -10.59 10.80 5.12
CA ALA A 60 -10.01 11.29 3.86
C ALA A 60 -8.63 11.92 4.09
N SER A 61 -8.46 12.74 5.13
CA SER A 61 -7.16 13.34 5.46
C SER A 61 -6.07 12.30 5.74
N GLU A 62 -6.38 11.23 6.48
CA GLU A 62 -5.39 10.16 6.72
C GLU A 62 -5.11 9.37 5.44
N LEU A 63 -6.12 9.09 4.60
CA LEU A 63 -5.92 8.40 3.32
C LEU A 63 -5.10 9.22 2.31
N TYR A 64 -5.30 10.54 2.26
CA TYR A 64 -4.43 11.44 1.49
C TYR A 64 -2.99 11.37 1.98
N HIS A 65 -2.78 11.32 3.30
CA HIS A 65 -1.44 11.22 3.85
C HIS A 65 -0.78 9.88 3.52
N VAL A 66 -1.51 8.76 3.61
CA VAL A 66 -1.04 7.44 3.16
C VAL A 66 -0.62 7.50 1.68
N GLY A 67 -1.48 8.04 0.82
CA GLY A 67 -1.18 8.17 -0.60
C GLY A 67 0.04 9.03 -0.88
N GLY A 68 0.17 10.16 -0.17
CA GLY A 68 1.35 11.03 -0.21
C GLY A 68 2.63 10.32 0.19
N CYS A 69 2.61 9.50 1.24
CA CYS A 69 3.78 8.70 1.64
C CYS A 69 4.23 7.73 0.53
N PHE A 70 3.31 7.09 -0.18
CA PHE A 70 3.67 6.22 -1.31
C PHE A 70 4.22 6.98 -2.51
N LEU A 71 3.67 8.16 -2.82
CA LEU A 71 4.19 9.01 -3.89
C LEU A 71 5.59 9.53 -3.55
N ASP A 72 5.80 10.00 -2.31
CA ASP A 72 7.11 10.38 -1.81
C ASP A 72 8.10 9.20 -1.83
N ALA A 73 7.63 7.98 -1.50
CA ALA A 73 8.44 6.77 -1.58
C ALA A 73 8.83 6.47 -3.02
N ALA A 74 7.91 6.63 -3.98
CA ALA A 74 8.18 6.44 -5.39
C ALA A 74 9.22 7.45 -5.90
N ASP A 75 9.08 8.73 -5.55
CA ASP A 75 10.04 9.79 -5.89
C ASP A 75 11.42 9.54 -5.26
N ALA A 76 11.44 9.14 -3.99
CA ALA A 76 12.67 8.80 -3.28
C ALA A 76 13.36 7.60 -3.90
N TYR A 77 12.61 6.57 -4.31
CA TYR A 77 13.15 5.43 -5.03
C TYR A 77 13.67 5.88 -6.40
N ALA A 78 12.89 6.66 -7.16
CA ALA A 78 13.22 7.22 -8.48
C ALA A 78 14.50 8.09 -8.49
N TYR A 79 14.85 8.69 -7.35
CA TYR A 79 16.06 9.49 -7.19
C TYR A 79 17.33 8.65 -6.99
N ASP A 80 17.24 7.46 -6.38
CA ASP A 80 18.39 6.72 -5.83
C ASP A 80 19.11 5.77 -6.80
N LYS A 81 18.87 5.85 -8.12
CA LYS A 81 19.46 5.03 -9.21
C LYS A 81 20.16 3.71 -8.80
N GLY A 82 19.50 2.57 -8.94
CA GLY A 82 20.15 1.26 -8.79
C GLY A 82 19.44 0.09 -9.49
N GLU A 83 20.22 -0.62 -10.31
CA GLU A 83 20.05 -1.88 -11.06
C GLU A 83 18.68 -2.60 -11.17
N SER A 84 18.40 -3.03 -12.40
CA SER A 84 17.33 -3.93 -12.80
C SER A 84 17.59 -5.37 -12.37
N LEU A 85 16.64 -6.00 -11.67
CA LEU A 85 16.61 -7.45 -11.41
C LEU A 85 15.31 -8.05 -11.95
N ASP A 86 15.44 -9.07 -12.79
CA ASP A 86 14.33 -9.70 -13.52
C ASP A 86 13.50 -10.61 -12.63
N VAL A 87 12.21 -10.31 -12.41
CA VAL A 87 11.35 -11.14 -11.54
C VAL A 87 9.87 -11.07 -11.93
N PRO A 88 9.22 -12.23 -12.14
CA PRO A 88 7.78 -12.31 -12.38
C PRO A 88 7.10 -13.17 -11.31
N LEU A 89 6.23 -12.61 -10.46
CA LEU A 89 5.45 -13.45 -9.53
C LEU A 89 4.05 -12.90 -9.19
N PHE A 90 3.45 -12.09 -10.05
CA PHE A 90 2.01 -11.87 -10.02
C PHE A 90 1.41 -12.22 -11.38
N GLN A 91 0.43 -13.13 -11.41
CA GLN A 91 -0.20 -13.59 -12.65
C GLN A 91 -1.25 -12.58 -13.20
N GLY A 92 -1.52 -11.50 -12.47
CA GLY A 92 -2.38 -10.38 -12.89
C GLY A 92 -1.61 -9.11 -13.27
N SER A 93 -2.34 -8.07 -13.63
CA SER A 93 -1.79 -6.74 -13.90
C SER A 93 -1.39 -6.02 -12.61
N LEU A 94 -0.47 -5.07 -12.73
CA LEU A 94 -0.07 -4.21 -11.61
C LEU A 94 -1.26 -3.42 -11.03
N ASP A 95 -2.23 -3.04 -11.87
CA ASP A 95 -3.42 -2.32 -11.45
C ASP A 95 -4.36 -3.17 -10.60
N GLU A 96 -4.51 -4.46 -10.94
CA GLU A 96 -5.29 -5.42 -10.14
C GLU A 96 -4.64 -5.66 -8.78
N LEU A 97 -3.31 -5.77 -8.73
CA LEU A 97 -2.58 -5.91 -7.48
C LEU A 97 -2.74 -4.68 -6.58
N VAL A 98 -2.62 -3.49 -7.16
CA VAL A 98 -2.77 -2.22 -6.43
C VAL A 98 -4.18 -2.07 -5.87
N ALA A 99 -5.20 -2.33 -6.69
CA ALA A 99 -6.58 -2.28 -6.23
C ALA A 99 -6.83 -3.28 -5.09
N ALA A 100 -6.32 -4.50 -5.21
CA ALA A 100 -6.47 -5.50 -4.17
C ALA A 100 -5.77 -5.10 -2.87
N ILE A 101 -4.56 -4.53 -2.93
CA ILE A 101 -3.85 -4.03 -1.74
C ILE A 101 -4.57 -2.82 -1.13
N GLY A 102 -5.11 -1.93 -1.96
CA GLY A 102 -5.88 -0.78 -1.50
C GLY A 102 -7.18 -1.16 -0.77
N ASP A 103 -7.71 -2.36 -1.05
CA ASP A 103 -8.93 -2.88 -0.42
C ASP A 103 -8.65 -3.78 0.80
N LEU A 104 -7.38 -4.13 1.08
CA LEU A 104 -7.03 -5.03 2.18
C LEU A 104 -7.45 -4.49 3.55
N GLN A 105 -7.74 -5.41 4.46
CA GLN A 105 -7.92 -5.06 5.87
C GLN A 105 -6.67 -4.38 6.43
N TYR A 106 -6.89 -3.37 7.25
CA TYR A 106 -5.84 -2.49 7.77
C TYR A 106 -4.73 -3.22 8.56
N ASP A 107 -5.04 -4.32 9.26
CA ASP A 107 -4.06 -5.16 9.94
C ASP A 107 -3.14 -5.92 8.96
N VAL A 108 -3.71 -6.35 7.83
CA VAL A 108 -2.96 -6.97 6.73
C VAL A 108 -2.09 -5.93 6.02
N THR A 109 -2.64 -4.75 5.74
CA THR A 109 -1.92 -3.63 5.10
C THR A 109 -0.75 -3.15 5.94
N THR A 110 -0.94 -2.95 7.25
CA THR A 110 0.15 -2.54 8.16
C THR A 110 1.25 -3.60 8.25
N THR A 111 0.89 -4.89 8.28
CA THR A 111 1.85 -6.00 8.26
C THR A 111 2.65 -6.04 6.96
N LEU A 112 1.99 -5.84 5.82
CA LEU A 112 2.63 -5.76 4.51
C LEU A 112 3.63 -4.60 4.47
N LEU A 113 3.24 -3.41 4.95
CA LEU A 113 4.10 -2.22 4.96
C LEU A 113 5.30 -2.38 5.88
N ASP A 114 5.14 -2.94 7.08
CA ASP A 114 6.26 -3.20 7.99
C ASP A 114 7.29 -4.14 7.33
N LYS A 115 6.83 -5.21 6.67
CA LYS A 115 7.70 -6.17 5.98
C LYS A 115 8.39 -5.57 4.76
N LEU A 116 7.68 -4.75 3.98
CA LEU A 116 8.27 -4.02 2.85
C LEU A 116 9.32 -3.03 3.36
N ALA A 117 9.01 -2.23 4.37
CA ALA A 117 9.93 -1.25 4.93
C ALA A 117 11.25 -1.90 5.39
N VAL A 118 11.18 -3.03 6.10
CA VAL A 118 12.37 -3.82 6.50
C VAL A 118 13.17 -4.27 5.28
N THR A 119 12.50 -4.74 4.22
CA THR A 119 13.16 -5.24 3.02
C THR A 119 13.84 -4.12 2.22
N TYR A 120 13.16 -2.98 2.09
CA TYR A 120 13.69 -1.80 1.39
C TYR A 120 14.75 -1.06 2.19
N HIS A 121 14.81 -1.21 3.53
CA HIS A 121 15.81 -0.53 4.37
C HIS A 121 17.26 -0.83 3.95
N HIS A 122 17.51 -2.03 3.42
CA HIS A 122 18.84 -2.42 2.92
C HIS A 122 19.18 -1.85 1.53
N ARG A 123 18.19 -1.34 0.80
CA ARG A 123 18.33 -0.90 -0.61
C ARG A 123 18.14 0.60 -0.79
N ALA A 124 17.18 1.20 -0.08
CA ALA A 124 16.85 2.61 -0.12
C ALA A 124 16.24 3.03 1.22
N ALA A 125 17.05 3.58 2.12
CA ALA A 125 16.63 3.95 3.47
C ALA A 125 15.48 4.98 3.49
N SER A 126 15.49 5.91 2.53
CA SER A 126 14.44 6.92 2.35
C SER A 126 13.07 6.31 2.00
N VAL A 127 13.05 5.22 1.23
CA VAL A 127 11.81 4.51 0.91
C VAL A 127 11.27 3.77 2.12
N ALA A 128 12.15 3.13 2.89
CA ALA A 128 11.74 2.46 4.12
C ALA A 128 11.10 3.43 5.13
N GLU A 129 11.68 4.63 5.28
CA GLU A 129 11.10 5.69 6.13
C GLU A 129 9.68 6.05 5.69
N LYS A 130 9.46 6.26 4.39
CA LYS A 130 8.14 6.59 3.84
C LYS A 130 7.13 5.45 3.99
N LEU A 131 7.58 4.20 3.89
CA LEU A 131 6.72 3.03 4.14
C LEU A 131 6.32 2.92 5.62
N TYR A 132 7.20 3.29 6.55
CA TYR A 132 6.84 3.38 7.97
C TYR A 132 5.84 4.50 8.23
N ASP A 133 6.02 5.68 7.63
CA ASP A 133 5.06 6.79 7.73
C ASP A 133 3.67 6.36 7.19
N ALA A 134 3.64 5.71 6.03
CA ALA A 134 2.41 5.16 5.46
C ALA A 134 1.75 4.17 6.42
N ARG A 135 2.54 3.27 7.03
CA ARG A 135 2.04 2.28 8.00
C ARG A 135 1.42 2.94 9.23
N GLU A 136 2.04 3.99 9.78
CA GLU A 136 1.45 4.73 10.89
C GLU A 136 0.14 5.43 10.49
N ALA A 137 0.11 6.01 9.29
CA ALA A 137 -1.08 6.68 8.75
C ALA A 137 -2.24 5.71 8.52
N VAL A 138 -1.98 4.50 8.00
CA VAL A 138 -2.97 3.41 7.89
C VAL A 138 -3.50 3.03 9.27
N GLY A 139 -2.63 2.97 10.29
CA GLY A 139 -3.04 2.73 11.68
C GLY A 139 -3.99 3.80 12.22
N ARG A 140 -3.72 5.07 11.96
CA ARG A 140 -4.61 6.17 12.36
C ARG A 140 -5.93 6.17 11.59
N ALA A 141 -5.92 5.84 10.30
CA ALA A 141 -7.12 5.67 9.50
C ALA A 141 -8.02 4.55 10.07
N TRP A 142 -7.41 3.46 10.54
CA TRP A 142 -8.12 2.38 11.23
C TRP A 142 -8.76 2.86 12.52
N ASP A 143 -8.04 3.55 13.40
CA ASP A 143 -8.58 4.05 14.68
C ASP A 143 -9.82 4.94 14.49
N ILE A 144 -9.90 5.64 13.35
CA ILE A 144 -11.07 6.45 12.97
C ILE A 144 -12.24 5.56 12.53
N CYS A 145 -11.98 4.50 11.78
CA CYS A 145 -13.01 3.68 11.16
C CYS A 145 -13.51 2.55 12.08
N GLU A 146 -12.65 1.94 12.90
CA GLU A 146 -12.94 0.76 13.72
C GLU A 146 -14.28 0.86 14.47
N PRO A 147 -14.61 1.99 15.13
CA PRO A 147 -15.86 2.10 15.90
C PRO A 147 -17.13 1.94 15.05
N TYR A 148 -17.03 2.16 13.74
CA TYR A 148 -18.15 2.14 12.80
C TYR A 148 -18.22 0.85 11.96
N MET A 149 -17.29 -0.08 12.18
CA MET A 149 -17.20 -1.36 11.46
C MET A 149 -17.67 -2.56 12.30
N ARG A 150 -18.40 -2.32 13.39
CA ARG A 150 -19.01 -3.35 14.26
C ARG A 150 -20.51 -3.43 14.10
#